data_AF-A0A838E0I8-F1
#
_entry.id   AF-A0A838E0I8-F1
#
_cell.length_a   1.000
_cell.length_b   1.000
_cell.length_c   1.000
_cell.angle_alpha   90.00
_cell.angle_beta   90.00
_cell.angle_gamma   90.00
#
_symmetry.space_group_name_H-M   'P 1'
#
loop_
_entity.id
_entity.type
_entity.pdbx_description
1 polymer ?
#
loop_
_entity_poly.entity_id
_entity_poly.type
_entity_poly.pdbx_seq_one_letter_code
_entity_poly.pdbx_strand_id
1 'polypeptide(L)'
;MPVKLIYDTDIGSDIDDALALAYLLAQPECELLGVTTVTGESERRAMMVSALCKIAGKQVPIYPGIERPLLVRTRQPHVPQADALDK
;
A
#
# COMPACT_ATOMS: atom_id res chain seq x y z
N MET A 1 -15.42 -2.73 19.97
CA MET A 1 -15.45 -1.68 18.92
C MET A 1 -14.29 -1.98 17.99
N PRO A 2 -14.45 -1.90 16.66
CA PRO A 2 -13.32 -2.10 15.75
C PRO A 2 -12.25 -1.03 15.96
N VAL A 3 -11.00 -1.39 15.72
CA VAL A 3 -9.82 -0.53 15.83
C VAL A 3 -9.68 0.25 14.53
N LYS A 4 -9.66 1.58 14.65
CA LYS A 4 -9.45 2.50 13.53
C LYS A 4 -7.99 2.57 13.16
N LEU A 5 -7.67 2.38 11.89
CA LEU A 5 -6.29 2.25 11.42
C LEU A 5 -6.06 3.04 10.13
N ILE A 6 -4.92 3.72 10.05
CA ILE A 6 -4.33 4.22 8.80
C ILE A 6 -3.09 3.38 8.53
N TYR A 7 -2.98 2.84 7.33
CA TYR A 7 -1.85 2.00 6.94
C TYR A 7 -0.93 2.76 5.99
N ASP A 8 0.29 3.07 6.44
CA ASP A 8 1.34 3.69 5.62
C ASP A 8 2.35 2.61 5.22
N THR A 9 2.62 2.45 3.92
CA THR A 9 3.35 1.28 3.39
C THR A 9 4.20 1.58 2.16
N ASP A 10 5.32 0.87 2.01
CA ASP A 10 6.13 0.79 0.79
C ASP A 10 5.89 -0.53 0.03
N ILE A 11 4.62 -0.92 -0.11
CA ILE A 11 4.19 -2.12 -0.85
C ILE A 11 4.79 -2.22 -2.25
N GLY A 12 5.25 -3.42 -2.59
CA GLY A 12 5.68 -3.79 -3.94
C GLY A 12 7.18 -3.95 -4.13
N SER A 13 7.98 -3.79 -3.07
CA SER A 13 9.40 -4.15 -3.04
C SER A 13 9.58 -5.65 -2.79
N ASP A 14 8.88 -6.17 -1.80
CA ASP A 14 8.75 -7.56 -1.38
C ASP A 14 7.29 -7.85 -0.96
N ILE A 15 7.03 -9.03 -0.36
CA ILE A 15 5.67 -9.58 -0.25
C ILE A 15 4.92 -9.17 1.03
N ASP A 16 5.64 -8.77 2.06
CA ASP A 16 5.10 -8.63 3.42
C ASP A 16 4.07 -7.50 3.54
N ASP A 17 4.27 -6.37 2.88
CA ASP A 17 3.26 -5.28 2.83
C ASP A 17 1.96 -5.70 2.16
N ALA A 18 2.05 -6.44 1.05
CA ALA A 18 0.88 -6.97 0.35
C ALA A 18 0.13 -7.98 1.24
N LEU A 19 0.87 -8.82 1.97
CA LEU A 19 0.30 -9.76 2.92
C LEU A 19 -0.35 -9.04 4.11
N ALA A 20 0.28 -7.99 4.64
CA ALA A 20 -0.24 -7.17 5.72
C ALA A 20 -1.54 -6.47 5.30
N LEU A 21 -1.57 -5.86 4.11
CA LEU A 21 -2.79 -5.24 3.58
C LEU A 21 -3.91 -6.28 3.40
N ALA A 22 -3.61 -7.45 2.82
CA ALA A 22 -4.60 -8.51 2.65
C ALA A 22 -5.18 -8.99 3.99
N TYR A 23 -4.33 -9.13 5.02
CA TYR A 23 -4.76 -9.43 6.38
C TYR A 23 -5.68 -8.34 6.95
N LEU A 24 -5.29 -7.07 6.85
CA LEU A 24 -6.08 -5.95 7.37
C LEU A 24 -7.44 -5.84 6.68
N LEU A 25 -7.51 -6.08 5.37
CA LEU A 25 -8.76 -6.07 4.60
C LEU A 25 -9.73 -7.20 5.00
N ALA A 26 -9.19 -8.31 5.50
CA ALA A 26 -9.95 -9.48 5.94
C ALA A 26 -10.30 -9.47 7.44
N GLN A 27 -9.70 -8.61 8.25
CA GLN A 27 -9.82 -8.60 9.72
C GLN A 27 -11.11 -7.86 10.18
N PRO A 28 -12.12 -8.54 10.78
CA PRO A 28 -13.36 -7.90 11.22
C PRO A 28 -13.18 -6.84 12.32
N GLU A 29 -12.09 -6.94 13.10
CA GLU A 29 -11.78 -5.95 14.14
C GLU A 29 -11.05 -4.71 13.59
N CYS A 30 -10.75 -4.65 12.30
CA CYS A 30 -10.08 -3.53 11.65
C CYS A 30 -11.09 -2.63 10.92
N GLU A 31 -11.10 -1.35 11.27
CA GLU A 31 -11.72 -0.29 10.49
C GLU A 31 -10.61 0.49 9.77
N LEU A 32 -10.25 0.02 8.57
CA LEU A 32 -9.21 0.65 7.76
C LEU A 32 -9.74 1.96 7.16
N LEU A 33 -9.26 3.09 7.69
CA LEU A 33 -9.71 4.43 7.33
C LEU A 33 -9.09 4.95 6.02
N GLY A 34 -7.91 4.43 5.68
CA GLY A 34 -7.14 4.87 4.52
C GLY A 34 -5.79 4.17 4.43
N VAL A 35 -5.22 4.21 3.23
CA VAL A 35 -3.85 3.75 2.96
C VAL A 35 -3.05 4.89 2.35
N THR A 36 -1.84 5.10 2.84
CA THR A 36 -0.86 6.00 2.22
C THR A 36 0.34 5.18 1.75
N THR A 37 0.92 5.58 0.61
CA THR A 37 2.13 4.91 0.09
C THR A 37 3.32 5.83 0.12
N VAL A 38 4.51 5.27 0.29
CA VAL A 38 5.74 6.05 0.47
C VAL A 38 6.91 5.39 -0.25
N THR A 39 7.98 6.16 -0.47
CA THR A 39 9.18 5.77 -1.24
C THR A 39 8.91 5.56 -2.73
N GLY A 40 9.95 5.35 -3.52
CA GLY A 40 9.96 5.44 -5.00
C GLY A 40 8.72 4.87 -5.70
N GLU A 41 8.33 5.54 -6.79
CA GLU A 41 7.12 5.24 -7.59
C GLU A 41 5.86 5.12 -6.72
N SER A 42 5.63 6.07 -5.81
CA SER A 42 4.57 5.97 -4.79
C SER A 42 3.17 5.86 -5.42
N GLU A 43 2.98 6.43 -6.60
CA GLU A 43 1.77 6.24 -7.40
C GLU A 43 1.57 4.79 -7.85
N ARG A 44 2.62 4.10 -8.31
CA ARG A 44 2.54 2.67 -8.68
C ARG A 44 2.26 1.81 -7.46
N ARG A 45 2.85 2.14 -6.30
CA ARG A 45 2.52 1.49 -5.02
C ARG A 45 1.04 1.69 -4.67
N ALA A 46 0.51 2.89 -4.85
CA ALA A 46 -0.91 3.17 -4.60
C ALA A 46 -1.83 2.39 -5.56
N MET A 47 -1.42 2.18 -6.81
CA MET A 47 -2.13 1.31 -7.75
C MET A 47 -2.16 -0.15 -7.29
N MET A 48 -1.08 -0.66 -6.70
CA MET A 48 -1.05 -2.00 -6.09
C MET A 48 -2.03 -2.13 -4.92
N VAL A 49 -2.06 -1.13 -4.03
CA VAL A 49 -3.07 -1.06 -2.96
C VAL A 49 -4.48 -1.09 -3.56
N SER A 50 -4.72 -0.29 -4.60
CA SER A 50 -6.02 -0.24 -5.29
C SER A 50 -6.43 -1.61 -5.85
N ALA A 51 -5.50 -2.34 -6.45
CA ALA A 51 -5.75 -3.68 -6.97
C ALA A 51 -6.16 -4.66 -5.85
N LEU A 52 -5.44 -4.67 -4.73
CA LEU A 52 -5.77 -5.53 -3.59
C LEU A 52 -7.11 -5.15 -2.93
N CYS A 53 -7.40 -3.87 -2.77
CA CYS A 53 -8.70 -3.39 -2.29
C CYS A 53 -9.85 -3.81 -3.21
N LYS A 54 -9.67 -3.71 -4.55
CA LYS A 54 -10.66 -4.16 -5.54
C LYS A 54 -10.91 -5.66 -5.44
N ILE A 55 -9.85 -6.47 -5.33
CA ILE A 55 -9.96 -7.94 -5.15
C ILE A 55 -10.72 -8.26 -3.86
N ALA A 56 -10.45 -7.54 -2.77
CA ALA A 56 -11.12 -7.72 -1.49
C ALA A 56 -12.56 -7.15 -1.45
N GLY A 57 -13.02 -6.46 -2.50
CA GLY A 57 -14.32 -5.79 -2.53
C GLY A 57 -14.44 -4.65 -1.52
N LYS A 58 -13.33 -4.01 -1.14
CA LYS A 58 -13.27 -2.91 -0.16
C LYS A 58 -13.01 -1.58 -0.86
N GLN A 59 -13.71 -0.54 -0.42
CA GLN A 59 -13.43 0.84 -0.82
C GLN A 59 -12.73 1.54 0.33
N VAL A 60 -11.46 1.89 0.11
CA VAL A 60 -10.59 2.55 1.09
C VAL A 60 -9.96 3.75 0.38
N PRO A 61 -9.92 4.95 1.00
CA PRO A 61 -9.17 6.06 0.45
C PRO A 61 -7.68 5.73 0.35
N ILE A 62 -7.08 5.96 -0.83
CA ILE A 62 -5.66 5.67 -1.08
C ILE A 62 -5.00 6.95 -1.57
N TYR A 63 -3.88 7.34 -0.97
CA TYR A 63 -3.14 8.55 -1.35
C TYR A 63 -1.65 8.26 -1.52
N PRO A 64 -1.04 8.56 -2.68
CA PRO A 64 0.40 8.49 -2.83
C PRO A 64 1.08 9.60 -2.03
N GLY A 65 2.11 9.22 -1.28
CA GLY A 65 2.92 10.10 -0.45
C GLY A 65 4.27 10.44 -1.10
N ILE A 66 5.22 10.82 -0.23
CA ILE A 66 6.53 11.32 -0.65
C ILE A 66 7.44 10.15 -1.11
N GLU A 67 7.98 10.27 -2.31
CA GLU A 67 8.89 9.26 -2.87
C GLU A 67 10.34 9.39 -2.37
N ARG A 68 10.77 10.62 -2.09
CA ARG A 68 12.15 10.93 -1.72
C ARG A 68 12.37 10.84 -0.21
N PRO A 69 13.44 10.20 0.27
CA PRO A 69 13.78 10.25 1.69
C PRO A 69 14.17 11.67 2.13
N LEU A 70 14.01 11.96 3.42
CA LEU A 70 14.30 13.28 3.97
C LEU A 70 15.81 13.60 4.07
N LEU A 71 16.63 12.61 4.43
CA LEU A 71 18.06 12.81 4.76
C LEU A 71 19.02 11.89 4.02
N VAL A 72 18.55 10.74 3.54
CA VAL A 72 19.37 9.68 2.97
C VAL A 72 19.06 9.46 1.49
N ARG A 73 19.91 8.68 0.82
CA ARG A 73 19.63 8.26 -0.56
C ARG A 73 18.48 7.26 -0.60
N THR A 74 17.72 7.29 -1.69
CA THR A 74 16.62 6.34 -1.93
C THR A 74 17.16 4.92 -2.00
N ARG A 75 16.53 3.99 -1.28
CA ARG A 75 16.91 2.57 -1.26
C ARG A 75 16.08 1.71 -2.20
N GLN A 76 14.77 1.94 -2.28
CA GLN A 76 13.85 1.30 -3.22
C GLN A 76 13.30 2.35 -4.20
N PRO A 77 14.08 2.72 -5.23
CA PRO A 77 13.62 3.69 -6.24
C PRO A 77 12.60 3.11 -7.22
N HIS A 78 12.50 1.77 -7.32
CA HIS A 78 11.63 1.07 -8.27
C HIS A 78 10.75 0.05 -7.57
N VAL A 79 9.58 -0.22 -8.15
CA VAL A 79 8.55 -1.10 -7.58
C VAL A 79 8.34 -2.30 -8.53
N PRO A 80 9.15 -3.36 -8.44
CA PRO A 80 9.15 -4.45 -9.41
C PRO A 80 7.83 -5.23 -9.44
N GLN A 81 7.15 -5.36 -8.31
CA GLN A 81 5.87 -6.08 -8.27
C GLN A 81 4.73 -5.31 -8.95
N ALA A 82 4.88 -4.01 -9.18
CA ALA A 82 3.89 -3.21 -9.90
C ALA A 82 3.82 -3.59 -11.39
N ASP A 83 4.79 -4.33 -11.93
CA ASP A 83 4.73 -4.88 -13.29
C ASP A 83 3.57 -5.89 -13.46
N ALA A 84 3.02 -6.40 -12.36
CA ALA A 84 1.81 -7.21 -12.39
C ALA A 84 0.54 -6.41 -12.68
N LEU A 85 0.57 -5.07 -12.58
CA LEU A 85 -0.58 -4.19 -12.86
C LEU A 85 -0.89 -4.07 -14.36
N ASP A 86 0.10 -4.35 -15.22
CA ASP A 86 -0.01 -4.22 -16.67
C ASP A 86 -0.58 -5.48 -17.35
N LYS A 87 -1.13 -6.41 -16.57
CA LYS A 87 -1.70 -7.69 -17.02
C LYS A 87 -3.21 -7.72 -16.86
#